data_AF-A0A258CVJ4-F1
#
_entry.id   AF-A0A258CVJ4-F1
#
_cell.length_a   1.000
_cell.length_b   1.000
_cell.length_c   1.000
_cell.angle_alpha   90.00
_cell.angle_beta   90.00
_cell.angle_gamma   90.00
#
_symmetry.space_group_name_H-M   'P 1'
#
loop_
_entity.id
_entity.type
_entity.pdbx_description
1 polymer ?
#
loop_
_entity_poly.entity_id
_entity_poly.type
_entity_poly.pdbx_seq_one_letter_code
_entity_poly.pdbx_strand_id
1 'polypeptide(L)'
;EIAEAAGLKLGDTVTLLVLGQEIETRITVLRKVEFGGFGPNFNLILNPATLEGAELRSVAIARMDKAQEAALTRKLGQTLPTVNVISVREQLESAAALFDRLALAVRGAAAVAGLAGLLVLAGAIAAGARARAREAATLKVLGATRGQILLAYVIEYGAVGLIAGAAGVLFGFAAAWPVVVKVFEATWSVDWSGVLALLAGATGLATLGGLIAASLALAQRPAPVLRGD
;
A
#
# COMPACT_ATOMS: atom_id res chain seq x y z
N GLU A 1 15.78 7.14 -24.26
CA GLU A 1 16.08 8.59 -24.15
C GLU A 1 17.42 9.02 -24.76
N ILE A 2 18.59 8.89 -24.10
CA ILE A 2 19.85 9.45 -24.66
C ILE A 2 20.20 8.85 -26.03
N ALA A 3 20.16 7.52 -26.17
CA ALA A 3 20.46 6.86 -27.44
C ALA A 3 19.43 7.18 -28.54
N GLU A 4 18.14 7.28 -28.20
CA GLU A 4 17.08 7.64 -29.15
C GLU A 4 17.16 9.10 -29.58
N ALA A 5 17.41 10.02 -28.66
CA ALA A 5 17.57 11.44 -28.94
C ALA A 5 18.79 11.72 -29.82
N ALA A 6 19.85 10.93 -29.66
CA ALA A 6 21.05 10.99 -30.50
C ALA A 6 20.94 10.15 -31.80
N GLY A 7 19.84 9.42 -32.01
CA GLY A 7 19.65 8.56 -33.18
C GLY A 7 20.61 7.35 -33.26
N LEU A 8 21.26 6.99 -32.16
CA LEU A 8 22.30 5.96 -32.10
C LEU A 8 21.68 4.55 -32.17
N LYS A 9 22.25 3.71 -33.03
CA LYS A 9 21.84 2.33 -33.24
C LYS A 9 22.92 1.35 -32.76
N LEU A 10 22.49 0.10 -32.55
CA LEU A 10 23.42 -0.98 -32.26
C LEU A 10 24.39 -1.15 -33.43
N GLY A 11 25.69 -1.20 -33.14
CA GLY A 11 26.75 -1.31 -34.14
C GLY A 11 27.36 0.02 -34.61
N ASP A 12 26.76 1.17 -34.25
CA ASP A 12 27.34 2.48 -34.56
C ASP A 12 28.67 2.69 -33.83
N THR A 13 29.57 3.43 -34.47
CA THR A 13 30.85 3.84 -33.89
C THR A 13 30.71 5.24 -33.30
N VAL A 14 31.20 5.44 -32.09
CA VAL A 14 31.14 6.70 -31.34
C VAL A 14 32.52 7.03 -30.83
N THR A 15 32.95 8.28 -31.03
CA THR A 15 34.18 8.79 -30.43
C THR A 15 33.85 9.39 -29.07
N LEU A 16 34.45 8.84 -28.02
CA LEU A 16 34.29 9.32 -26.65
C LEU A 16 35.55 10.05 -26.22
N LEU A 17 35.37 11.25 -25.66
CA LEU A 17 36.46 11.97 -25.01
C LEU A 17 36.52 11.57 -23.53
N VAL A 18 37.52 10.78 -23.14
CA VAL A 18 37.72 10.33 -21.75
C VAL A 18 39.04 10.88 -21.24
N LEU A 19 39.00 11.73 -20.21
CA LEU A 19 40.19 12.35 -19.60
C LEU A 19 41.11 13.06 -20.62
N GLY A 20 40.54 13.62 -21.68
CA GLY A 20 41.29 14.33 -22.73
C GLY A 20 41.84 13.43 -23.85
N GLN A 21 41.60 12.12 -23.81
CA GLN A 21 41.90 11.20 -24.90
C GLN A 21 40.65 10.84 -25.69
N GLU A 22 40.75 10.88 -27.02
CA GLU A 22 39.69 10.42 -27.91
C GLU A 22 39.79 8.90 -28.09
N ILE A 23 38.72 8.20 -27.72
CA ILE A 23 38.61 6.75 -27.80
C ILE A 23 37.45 6.42 -28.74
N GLU A 24 37.77 5.83 -29.88
CA GLU A 24 36.77 5.34 -30.82
C GLU A 24 36.24 3.97 -30.36
N THR A 25 34.93 3.86 -30.14
CA THR A 25 34.29 2.65 -29.63
C THR A 25 33.02 2.31 -30.39
N ARG A 26 32.63 1.03 -30.39
CA ARG A 26 31.41 0.54 -31.04
C ARG A 26 30.33 0.21 -30.02
N ILE A 27 29.09 0.64 -30.28
CA ILE A 27 27.93 0.31 -29.45
C ILE A 27 27.56 -1.17 -29.64
N THR A 28 27.78 -1.99 -28.60
CA THR A 28 27.44 -3.43 -28.60
C THR A 28 26.10 -3.74 -27.94
N VAL A 29 25.74 -3.00 -26.89
CA VAL A 29 24.50 -3.21 -26.13
C VAL A 29 23.89 -1.86 -25.78
N LEU A 30 22.60 -1.69 -26.09
CA LEU A 30 21.78 -0.62 -25.55
C LEU A 30 21.00 -1.15 -24.36
N ARG A 31 21.04 -0.43 -23.24
CA ARG A 31 20.32 -0.77 -22.01
C ARG A 31 19.38 0.36 -21.62
N LYS A 32 18.24 -0.02 -21.05
CA LYS A 32 17.40 0.93 -20.33
C LYS A 32 17.98 1.08 -18.92
N VAL A 33 18.30 2.31 -18.53
CA VAL A 33 18.80 2.62 -17.18
C VAL A 33 17.64 3.16 -16.36
N GLU A 34 17.32 2.48 -15.26
CA GLU A 34 16.29 2.92 -14.32
C GLU A 34 16.96 3.63 -13.14
N PHE A 35 16.91 4.96 -13.15
CA PHE A 35 17.48 5.80 -12.09
C PHE A 35 16.72 5.76 -10.76
N GLY A 36 15.57 5.05 -10.71
CA GLY A 36 14.81 4.88 -9.47
C GLY A 36 15.55 4.05 -8.41
N GLY A 37 16.55 3.26 -8.81
CA GLY A 37 17.40 2.51 -7.88
C GLY A 37 18.55 3.35 -7.33
N PHE A 38 18.78 3.30 -6.02
CA PHE A 38 19.94 3.92 -5.35
C PHE A 38 21.28 3.18 -5.60
N GLY A 39 21.37 2.42 -6.69
CA GLY A 39 22.58 1.74 -7.13
C GLY A 39 23.45 2.63 -8.03
N PRO A 40 24.70 2.23 -8.29
CA PRO A 40 25.56 2.96 -9.21
C PRO A 40 25.03 2.81 -10.65
N ASN A 41 24.44 3.88 -11.17
CA ASN A 41 23.87 3.93 -12.51
C ASN A 41 24.74 4.80 -13.43
N PHE A 42 25.47 4.17 -14.35
CA PHE A 42 26.31 4.83 -15.35
C PHE A 42 25.65 4.81 -16.73
N ASN A 43 25.70 5.91 -17.47
CA ASN A 43 25.10 6.00 -18.82
C ASN A 43 25.87 5.19 -19.87
N LEU A 44 27.18 5.08 -19.70
CA LEU A 44 28.07 4.28 -20.53
C LEU A 44 28.83 3.28 -19.68
N ILE A 45 29.04 2.09 -20.24
CA ILE A 45 29.91 1.05 -19.68
C ILE A 45 30.92 0.71 -20.77
N LEU A 46 32.20 0.83 -20.43
CA LEU A 46 33.32 0.56 -21.31
C LEU A 46 34.02 -0.73 -20.90
N ASN A 47 34.70 -1.37 -21.84
CA ASN A 47 35.57 -2.51 -21.53
C ASN A 47 36.77 -2.00 -20.71
N PRO A 48 37.15 -2.63 -19.59
CA PRO A 48 38.33 -2.25 -18.81
C PRO A 48 39.60 -2.06 -19.66
N ALA A 49 39.80 -2.87 -20.70
CA ALA A 49 40.95 -2.77 -21.60
C ALA A 49 41.01 -1.44 -22.39
N THR A 50 39.87 -0.77 -22.59
CA THR A 50 39.82 0.54 -23.27
C THR A 50 40.25 1.70 -22.36
N LEU A 51 40.48 1.44 -21.08
CA LEU A 51 40.86 2.44 -20.07
C LEU A 51 42.25 2.17 -19.48
N GLU A 52 43.07 1.33 -20.13
CA GLU A 52 44.44 1.05 -19.69
C GLU A 52 45.28 2.34 -19.67
N GLY A 53 45.81 2.69 -18.49
CA GLY A 53 46.60 3.92 -18.28
C GLY A 53 45.82 5.11 -17.71
N ALA A 54 44.50 5.02 -17.56
CA ALA A 54 43.69 6.04 -16.89
C ALA A 54 43.65 5.84 -15.37
N GLU A 55 43.88 6.91 -14.59
CA GLU A 55 43.61 6.89 -13.15
C GLU A 55 42.10 6.95 -12.88
N LEU A 56 41.49 5.78 -12.68
CA LEU A 56 40.06 5.67 -12.42
C LEU A 56 39.73 6.01 -10.97
N ARG A 57 38.69 6.84 -10.77
CA ARG A 57 38.08 7.05 -9.45
C ARG A 57 37.02 5.99 -9.20
N SER A 58 37.17 5.24 -8.12
CA SER A 58 36.17 4.25 -7.69
C SER A 58 35.09 4.91 -6.82
N VAL A 59 33.84 4.45 -7.00
CA VAL A 59 32.70 4.84 -6.18
C VAL A 59 32.10 3.57 -5.60
N ALA A 60 31.87 3.58 -4.28
CA ALA A 60 31.21 2.49 -3.57
C ALA A 60 29.98 3.02 -2.86
N ILE A 61 28.86 2.32 -2.99
CA ILE A 61 27.62 2.61 -2.28
C ILE A 61 27.43 1.52 -1.24
N ALA A 62 27.23 1.91 0.01
CA ALA A 62 27.01 0.96 1.10
C ALA A 62 25.78 1.36 1.91
N ARG A 63 24.86 0.42 2.08
CA ARG A 63 23.70 0.57 2.95
C ARG A 63 24.03 -0.03 4.30
N MET A 64 23.84 0.76 5.36
CA MET A 64 24.08 0.33 6.73
C MET A 64 23.25 1.16 7.70
N ASP A 65 23.28 0.81 8.98
CA ASP A 65 22.61 1.57 10.03
C ASP A 65 23.45 2.78 10.45
N LYS A 66 22.81 3.76 11.11
CA LYS A 66 23.46 5.03 11.52
C LYS A 66 24.72 4.81 12.36
N ALA A 67 24.71 3.82 13.24
CA ALA A 67 25.87 3.49 14.08
C ALA A 67 27.03 2.90 13.27
N GLN A 68 26.72 2.04 12.29
CA GLN A 68 27.70 1.41 11.42
C GLN A 68 28.32 2.44 10.46
N GLU A 69 27.51 3.37 9.94
CA GLU A 69 27.96 4.47 9.10
C GLU A 69 28.94 5.37 9.84
N ALA A 70 28.59 5.79 11.06
CA ALA A 70 29.46 6.62 11.88
C ALA A 70 30.80 5.91 12.19
N ALA A 71 30.78 4.60 12.46
CA ALA A 71 31.98 3.81 12.70
C ALA A 71 32.84 3.69 11.44
N LEU A 72 32.22 3.44 10.27
CA LEU A 72 32.91 3.29 9.00
C LEU A 72 33.55 4.61 8.56
N THR A 73 32.82 5.73 8.61
CA THR A 73 33.35 7.06 8.26
C THR A 73 34.56 7.41 9.12
N ARG A 74 34.52 7.09 10.42
CA ARG A 74 35.66 7.30 11.32
C ARG A 74 36.87 6.44 10.95
N LYS A 75 36.65 5.17 10.64
CA LYS A 75 37.72 4.24 10.22
C LYS A 75 38.33 4.65 8.89
N LEU A 76 37.51 5.04 7.91
CA LEU A 76 37.95 5.53 6.61
C LEU A 76 38.78 6.81 6.72
N GLY A 77 38.37 7.76 7.57
CA GLY A 77 39.16 8.96 7.83
C GLY A 77 40.55 8.69 8.43
N GLN A 78 40.71 7.57 9.14
CA GLN A 78 42.00 7.16 9.72
C GLN A 78 42.88 6.38 8.73
N THR A 79 42.30 5.46 7.94
CA THR A 79 43.08 4.57 7.07
C THR A 79 43.21 5.05 5.64
N LEU A 80 42.26 5.85 5.14
CA LEU A 80 42.14 6.28 3.75
C LEU A 80 41.63 7.74 3.66
N PRO A 81 42.44 8.74 4.05
CA PRO A 81 42.01 10.15 4.12
C PRO A 81 41.63 10.75 2.76
N THR A 82 42.01 10.12 1.65
CA THR A 82 41.66 10.55 0.28
C THR A 82 40.23 10.13 -0.13
N VAL A 83 39.56 9.28 0.65
CA VAL A 83 38.18 8.84 0.37
C VAL A 83 37.17 9.89 0.85
N ASN A 84 36.40 10.44 -0.08
CA ASN A 84 35.30 11.34 0.25
C ASN A 84 34.04 10.51 0.57
N VAL A 85 33.51 10.67 1.78
CA VAL A 85 32.28 10.01 2.23
C VAL A 85 31.13 10.99 2.14
N ILE A 86 30.14 10.68 1.31
CA ILE A 86 28.93 11.49 1.12
C ILE A 86 27.75 10.72 1.72
N SER A 87 27.21 11.20 2.83
CA SER A 87 25.98 10.65 3.40
C SER A 87 24.75 11.30 2.78
N VAL A 88 23.81 10.46 2.34
CA VAL A 88 22.49 10.88 1.86
C VAL A 88 21.36 10.50 2.83
N ARG A 89 21.72 10.05 4.04
CA ARG A 89 20.76 9.51 5.02
C ARG A 89 19.72 10.54 5.44
N GLU A 90 20.15 11.74 5.82
CA GLU A 90 19.25 12.76 6.37
C GLU A 90 18.20 13.21 5.33
N GLN A 91 18.58 13.29 4.06
CA GLN A 91 17.65 13.59 2.97
C GLN A 91 16.63 12.46 2.79
N LEU A 92 17.08 11.20 2.86
CA LEU A 92 16.19 10.03 2.77
C LEU A 92 15.25 9.91 3.98
N GLU A 93 15.75 10.12 5.20
CA GLU A 93 14.95 10.13 6.41
C GLU A 93 13.90 11.24 6.38
N SER A 94 14.28 12.43 5.88
CA SER A 94 13.35 13.55 5.71
C SER A 94 12.25 13.22 4.68
N ALA A 95 12.62 12.63 3.53
CA ALA A 95 11.66 12.21 2.53
C ALA A 95 10.71 11.12 3.06
N ALA A 96 11.24 10.12 3.76
CA ALA A 96 10.45 9.06 4.38
C ALA A 96 9.45 9.63 5.42
N ALA A 97 9.91 10.56 6.26
CA ALA A 97 9.05 11.22 7.25
C ALA A 97 7.90 12.03 6.62
N LEU A 98 8.12 12.62 5.44
CA LEU A 98 7.05 13.28 4.68
C LEU A 98 6.00 12.28 4.21
N PHE A 99 6.42 11.13 3.67
CA PHE A 99 5.50 10.07 3.26
C PHE A 99 4.74 9.48 4.45
N ASP A 100 5.38 9.31 5.60
CA ASP A 100 4.71 8.85 6.82
C ASP A 100 3.62 9.84 7.28
N ARG A 101 3.87 11.15 7.18
CA ARG A 101 2.86 12.18 7.51
C ARG A 101 1.68 12.14 6.53
N LEU A 102 1.94 11.96 5.24
CA LEU A 102 0.89 11.79 4.23
C LEU A 102 0.08 10.52 4.48
N ALA A 103 0.75 9.41 4.78
CA ALA A 103 0.09 8.15 5.13
C ALA A 103 -0.79 8.31 6.38
N LEU A 104 -0.31 9.02 7.40
CA LEU A 104 -1.07 9.32 8.60
C LEU A 104 -2.32 10.17 8.29
N ALA A 105 -2.19 11.20 7.44
CA ALA A 105 -3.30 12.04 7.03
C ALA A 105 -4.37 11.23 6.27
N VAL A 106 -3.95 10.38 5.33
CA VAL A 106 -4.86 9.49 4.58
C VAL A 106 -5.54 8.48 5.51
N ARG A 107 -4.80 7.86 6.44
CA ARG A 107 -5.38 6.97 7.46
C ARG A 107 -6.37 7.71 8.36
N GLY A 108 -6.09 8.96 8.73
CA GLY A 108 -7.00 9.81 9.48
C GLY A 108 -8.29 10.09 8.72
N ALA A 109 -8.20 10.49 7.45
CA ALA A 109 -9.37 10.70 6.60
C ALA A 109 -10.19 9.41 6.42
N ALA A 110 -9.52 8.27 6.21
CA ALA A 110 -10.17 6.97 6.13
C ALA A 110 -10.86 6.58 7.44
N ALA A 111 -10.27 6.87 8.60
CA ALA A 111 -10.88 6.63 9.90
C ALA A 111 -12.15 7.47 10.09
N VAL A 112 -12.13 8.76 9.71
CA VAL A 112 -13.32 9.62 9.76
C VAL A 112 -14.43 9.10 8.84
N ALA A 113 -14.09 8.72 7.61
CA ALA A 113 -15.04 8.10 6.68
C ALA A 113 -15.59 6.78 7.22
N GLY A 114 -14.74 5.96 7.85
CA GLY A 114 -15.14 4.73 8.53
C GLY A 114 -16.11 4.98 9.68
N LEU A 115 -15.84 5.98 10.53
CA LEU A 115 -16.76 6.39 11.60
C LEU A 115 -18.10 6.87 11.05
N ALA A 116 -18.09 7.67 9.98
CA ALA A 116 -19.32 8.07 9.30
C ALA A 116 -20.09 6.84 8.77
N GLY A 117 -19.40 5.87 8.17
CA GLY A 117 -20.00 4.60 7.75
C GLY A 117 -20.63 3.82 8.91
N LEU A 118 -19.98 3.78 10.08
CA LEU A 118 -20.54 3.16 11.29
C LEU A 118 -21.80 3.88 11.79
N LEU A 119 -21.82 5.21 11.75
CA LEU A 119 -23.01 5.99 12.10
C LEU A 119 -24.16 5.73 11.13
N VAL A 120 -23.87 5.64 9.83
CA VAL A 120 -24.87 5.27 8.80
C VAL A 120 -25.41 3.87 9.06
N LEU A 121 -24.55 2.89 9.36
CA LEU A 121 -24.95 1.53 9.70
C LEU A 121 -25.85 1.49 10.95
N ALA A 122 -25.46 2.21 12.01
CA ALA A 122 -26.25 2.32 13.24
C ALA A 122 -27.63 2.95 12.96
N GLY A 123 -27.67 4.00 12.15
CA GLY A 123 -28.91 4.65 11.71
C GLY A 123 -29.82 3.72 10.91
N ALA A 124 -29.25 2.95 9.96
CA ALA A 124 -30.00 1.98 9.16
C ALA A 124 -30.59 0.86 10.04
N ILE A 125 -29.81 0.36 11.01
CA ILE A 125 -30.27 -0.62 11.99
C ILE A 125 -31.41 -0.05 12.84
N ALA A 126 -31.26 1.17 13.36
CA ALA A 126 -32.26 1.82 14.18
C ALA A 126 -33.57 2.04 13.42
N ALA A 127 -33.50 2.47 12.15
CA ALA A 127 -34.67 2.66 11.29
C ALA A 127 -35.42 1.33 11.03
N GLY A 128 -34.69 0.22 10.88
CA GLY A 128 -35.26 -1.11 10.63
C GLY A 128 -35.78 -1.84 11.88
N ALA A 129 -35.52 -1.33 13.09
CA ALA A 129 -35.74 -2.08 14.33
C ALA A 129 -37.19 -2.56 14.54
N ARG A 130 -38.19 -1.73 14.16
CA ARG A 130 -39.61 -2.11 14.29
C ARG A 130 -40.01 -3.22 13.33
N ALA A 131 -39.54 -3.16 12.08
CA ALA A 131 -39.80 -4.21 11.09
C ALA A 131 -39.21 -5.55 11.55
N ARG A 132 -37.96 -5.53 12.05
CA ARG A 132 -37.28 -6.71 12.59
C ARG A 132 -37.97 -7.28 13.84
N ALA A 133 -38.54 -6.43 14.69
CA ALA A 133 -39.34 -6.87 15.83
C ALA A 133 -40.63 -7.58 15.40
N ARG A 134 -41.32 -7.07 14.37
CA ARG A 134 -42.51 -7.73 13.79
C ARG A 134 -42.13 -9.08 13.18
N GLU A 135 -41.07 -9.16 12.37
CA GLU A 135 -40.55 -10.41 11.79
C GLU A 135 -40.22 -11.45 12.87
N ALA A 136 -39.48 -11.05 13.91
CA ALA A 136 -39.10 -11.93 15.01
C ALA A 136 -40.32 -12.41 15.81
N ALA A 137 -41.34 -11.56 16.00
CA ALA A 137 -42.58 -11.94 16.66
C ALA A 137 -43.36 -12.97 15.84
N THR A 138 -43.49 -12.76 14.52
CA THR A 138 -44.14 -13.72 13.61
C THR A 138 -43.42 -15.07 13.61
N LEU A 139 -42.09 -15.07 13.55
CA LEU A 139 -41.28 -16.31 13.62
C LEU A 139 -41.47 -17.06 14.94
N LYS A 140 -41.56 -16.34 16.07
CA LYS A 140 -41.84 -16.97 17.38
C LYS A 140 -43.23 -17.60 17.43
N VAL A 141 -44.24 -16.95 16.84
CA VAL A 141 -45.62 -17.49 16.77
C VAL A 141 -45.65 -18.77 15.93
N LEU A 142 -44.82 -18.87 14.89
CA LEU A 142 -44.64 -20.08 14.09
C LEU A 142 -43.79 -21.17 14.78
N GLY A 143 -43.34 -20.94 16.02
CA GLY A 143 -42.59 -21.91 16.82
C GLY A 143 -41.06 -21.81 16.75
N ALA A 144 -40.50 -20.78 16.11
CA ALA A 144 -39.06 -20.60 16.05
C ALA A 144 -38.46 -20.28 17.42
N THR A 145 -37.37 -20.98 17.76
CA THR A 145 -36.62 -20.73 19.00
C THR A 145 -35.73 -19.49 18.89
N ARG A 146 -35.38 -18.89 20.04
CA ARG A 146 -34.50 -17.71 20.08
C ARG A 146 -33.14 -17.96 19.40
N GLY A 147 -32.58 -19.15 19.55
CA GLY A 147 -31.31 -19.53 18.93
C GLY A 147 -31.38 -19.59 17.40
N GLN A 148 -32.47 -20.10 16.84
CA GLN A 148 -32.69 -20.14 15.39
C GLN A 148 -32.81 -18.73 14.81
N ILE A 149 -33.53 -17.83 15.49
CA ILE A 149 -33.67 -16.43 15.03
C ILE A 149 -32.33 -15.70 15.08
N LEU A 150 -31.54 -15.89 16.16
CA LEU A 150 -30.21 -15.28 16.25
C LEU A 150 -29.26 -15.82 15.17
N LEU A 151 -29.26 -17.13 14.92
CA LEU A 151 -28.42 -17.74 13.88
C LEU A 151 -28.79 -17.20 12.48
N ALA A 152 -30.09 -17.07 12.18
CA ALA A 152 -30.55 -16.49 10.92
C ALA A 152 -30.01 -15.06 10.74
N TYR A 153 -30.08 -14.22 11.77
CA TYR A 153 -29.53 -12.86 11.71
C TYR A 153 -28.00 -12.83 11.59
N VAL A 154 -27.27 -13.75 12.24
CA VAL A 154 -25.80 -13.86 12.05
C VAL A 154 -25.48 -14.15 10.60
N ILE A 155 -26.19 -15.09 9.99
CA ILE A 155 -25.97 -15.46 8.58
C ILE A 155 -26.33 -14.29 7.66
N GLU A 156 -27.48 -13.64 7.87
CA GLU A 156 -27.94 -12.51 7.06
C GLU A 156 -26.97 -11.32 7.13
N TYR A 157 -26.71 -10.81 8.33
CA TYR A 157 -25.82 -9.65 8.50
C TYR A 157 -24.35 -9.98 8.23
N GLY A 158 -23.96 -11.25 8.40
CA GLY A 158 -22.65 -11.76 7.98
C GLY A 158 -22.49 -11.73 6.47
N ALA A 159 -23.48 -12.22 5.73
CA ALA A 159 -23.47 -12.15 4.28
C ALA A 159 -23.45 -10.68 3.80
N VAL A 160 -24.27 -9.82 4.40
CA VAL A 160 -24.29 -8.38 4.07
C VAL A 160 -22.93 -7.74 4.30
N GLY A 161 -22.33 -7.97 5.47
CA GLY A 161 -21.00 -7.44 5.81
C GLY A 161 -19.90 -7.95 4.89
N LEU A 162 -19.94 -9.23 4.53
CA LEU A 162 -18.98 -9.84 3.61
C LEU A 162 -19.10 -9.25 2.19
N ILE A 163 -20.32 -9.13 1.68
CA ILE A 163 -20.58 -8.55 0.35
C ILE A 163 -20.16 -7.08 0.30
N ALA A 164 -20.56 -6.29 1.31
CA ALA A 164 -20.19 -4.89 1.40
C ALA A 164 -18.67 -4.71 1.55
N GLY A 165 -18.03 -5.54 2.38
CA GLY A 165 -16.58 -5.55 2.54
C GLY A 165 -15.85 -5.90 1.23
N ALA A 166 -16.33 -6.93 0.52
CA ALA A 166 -15.76 -7.34 -0.78
C ALA A 166 -15.89 -6.23 -1.82
N ALA A 167 -17.05 -5.56 -1.88
CA ALA A 167 -17.25 -4.39 -2.73
C ALA A 167 -16.31 -3.24 -2.35
N GLY A 168 -16.12 -2.98 -1.06
CA GLY A 168 -15.19 -1.97 -0.56
C GLY A 168 -13.73 -2.25 -0.96
N VAL A 169 -13.28 -3.51 -0.82
CA VAL A 169 -11.94 -3.94 -1.26
C VAL A 169 -11.78 -3.76 -2.77
N LEU A 170 -12.80 -4.16 -3.54
CA LEU A 170 -12.80 -4.01 -5.00
C LEU A 170 -12.66 -2.54 -5.41
N PHE A 171 -13.47 -1.64 -4.84
CA PHE A 171 -13.37 -0.20 -5.13
C PHE A 171 -12.05 0.40 -4.65
N GLY A 172 -11.54 -0.04 -3.50
CA GLY A 172 -10.23 0.35 -2.99
C GLY A 172 -9.10 -0.02 -3.95
N PHE A 173 -9.11 -1.24 -4.48
CA PHE A 173 -8.14 -1.68 -5.49
C PHE A 173 -8.31 -0.94 -6.81
N ALA A 174 -9.54 -0.76 -7.28
CA ALA A 174 -9.80 -0.03 -8.51
C ALA A 174 -9.31 1.43 -8.44
N ALA A 175 -9.43 2.07 -7.27
CA ALA A 175 -8.91 3.42 -7.04
C ALA A 175 -7.39 3.45 -6.83
N ALA A 176 -6.83 2.49 -6.10
CA ALA A 176 -5.40 2.47 -5.77
C ALA A 176 -4.52 2.04 -6.95
N TRP A 177 -4.97 1.09 -7.78
CA TRP A 177 -4.20 0.54 -8.89
C TRP A 177 -3.65 1.59 -9.88
N PRO A 178 -4.46 2.51 -10.44
CA PRO A 178 -3.94 3.50 -11.37
C PRO A 178 -2.96 4.46 -10.68
N VAL A 179 -3.20 4.80 -9.41
CA VAL A 179 -2.29 5.68 -8.66
C VAL A 179 -0.94 5.00 -8.46
N VAL A 180 -0.91 3.75 -8.00
CA VAL A 180 0.33 3.01 -7.75
C VAL A 180 1.10 2.72 -9.04
N VAL A 181 0.42 2.23 -10.08
CA VAL A 181 1.07 1.75 -11.30
C VAL A 181 1.34 2.86 -12.31
N LYS A 182 0.45 3.85 -12.45
CA LYS A 182 0.58 4.91 -13.48
C LYS A 182 1.17 6.20 -12.97
N VAL A 183 0.88 6.59 -11.72
CA VAL A 183 1.38 7.85 -11.16
C VAL A 183 2.73 7.63 -10.47
N PHE A 184 2.84 6.59 -9.66
CA PHE A 184 4.07 6.29 -8.92
C PHE A 184 5.03 5.33 -9.63
N GLU A 185 4.60 4.73 -10.75
CA GLU A 185 5.38 3.71 -11.48
C GLU A 185 5.92 2.60 -10.57
N ALA A 186 5.21 2.32 -9.47
CA ALA A 186 5.63 1.36 -8.46
C ALA A 186 5.09 -0.04 -8.77
N THR A 187 5.75 -1.06 -8.21
CA THR A 187 5.28 -2.43 -8.31
C THR A 187 4.00 -2.61 -7.50
N TRP A 188 2.99 -3.20 -8.14
CA TRP A 188 1.74 -3.53 -7.46
C TRP A 188 1.97 -4.69 -6.50
N SER A 189 1.96 -4.40 -5.19
CA SER A 189 2.02 -5.39 -4.13
C SER A 189 0.78 -5.29 -3.25
N VAL A 190 0.13 -6.41 -2.99
CA VAL A 190 -1.06 -6.48 -2.15
C VAL A 190 -0.73 -7.19 -0.85
N ASP A 191 -1.01 -6.54 0.28
CA ASP A 191 -1.01 -7.19 1.59
C ASP A 191 -2.35 -7.91 1.81
N TRP A 192 -2.39 -9.19 1.43
CA TRP A 192 -3.56 -10.03 1.62
C TRP A 192 -3.96 -10.20 3.08
N SER A 193 -3.02 -10.07 4.03
CA SER A 193 -3.33 -10.15 5.46
C SER A 193 -4.16 -8.94 5.90
N GLY A 194 -3.81 -7.74 5.44
CA GLY A 194 -4.59 -6.52 5.65
C GLY A 194 -5.98 -6.58 4.99
N VAL A 195 -6.08 -7.14 3.78
CA VAL A 195 -7.38 -7.33 3.09
C VAL A 195 -8.28 -8.27 3.89
N LEU A 196 -7.76 -9.41 4.34
CA LEU A 196 -8.52 -10.36 5.16
C LEU A 196 -8.93 -9.74 6.50
N ALA A 197 -8.06 -8.96 7.13
CA ALA A 197 -8.38 -8.25 8.36
C ALA A 197 -9.52 -7.23 8.16
N LEU A 198 -9.52 -6.48 7.04
CA LEU A 198 -10.59 -5.54 6.70
C LEU A 198 -11.92 -6.25 6.40
N LEU A 199 -11.89 -7.36 5.65
CA LEU A 199 -13.08 -8.15 5.37
C LEU A 199 -13.68 -8.77 6.63
N ALA A 200 -12.82 -9.36 7.48
CA ALA A 200 -13.23 -9.91 8.77
C ALA A 200 -13.78 -8.81 9.69
N GLY A 201 -13.14 -7.64 9.72
CA GLY A 201 -13.60 -6.48 10.47
C GLY A 201 -14.96 -5.97 10.01
N ALA A 202 -15.15 -5.78 8.71
CA ALA A 202 -16.43 -5.33 8.15
C ALA A 202 -17.57 -6.35 8.41
N THR A 203 -17.29 -7.63 8.17
CA THR A 203 -18.24 -8.73 8.44
C THR A 203 -18.57 -8.82 9.94
N GLY A 204 -17.56 -8.73 10.80
CA GLY A 204 -17.71 -8.73 12.24
C GLY A 204 -18.55 -7.54 12.74
N LEU A 205 -18.28 -6.34 12.25
CA LEU A 205 -19.03 -5.14 12.63
C LEU A 205 -20.50 -5.22 12.18
N ALA A 206 -20.76 -5.68 10.96
CA ALA A 206 -22.12 -5.86 10.45
C ALA A 206 -22.90 -6.91 11.26
N THR A 207 -22.28 -8.08 11.53
CA THR A 207 -22.90 -9.15 12.35
C THR A 207 -23.17 -8.70 13.76
N LEU A 208 -22.22 -8.01 14.41
CA LEU A 208 -22.41 -7.46 15.76
C LEU A 208 -23.55 -6.43 15.78
N GLY A 209 -23.60 -5.51 14.81
CA GLY A 209 -24.69 -4.55 14.68
C GLY A 209 -26.05 -5.24 14.52
N GLY A 210 -26.12 -6.24 13.65
CA GLY A 210 -27.33 -7.05 13.43
C GLY A 210 -27.77 -7.82 14.67
N LEU A 211 -26.84 -8.40 15.42
CA LEU A 211 -27.10 -9.10 16.68
C LEU A 211 -27.62 -8.16 17.77
N ILE A 212 -27.04 -6.96 17.89
CA ILE A 212 -27.54 -5.93 18.80
C ILE A 212 -28.99 -5.59 18.44
N ALA A 213 -29.28 -5.34 17.15
CA ALA A 213 -30.63 -5.07 16.66
C ALA A 213 -31.60 -6.21 17.00
N ALA A 214 -31.21 -7.45 16.73
CA ALA A 214 -32.00 -8.64 16.99
C ALA A 214 -32.27 -8.83 18.49
N SER A 215 -31.27 -8.62 19.34
CA SER A 215 -31.42 -8.73 20.79
C SER A 215 -32.39 -7.69 21.36
N LEU A 216 -32.33 -6.45 20.88
CA LEU A 216 -33.26 -5.38 21.25
C LEU A 216 -34.69 -5.70 20.78
N ALA A 217 -34.84 -6.19 19.55
CA ALA A 217 -36.12 -6.62 19.00
C ALA A 217 -36.73 -7.80 19.77
N LEU A 218 -35.90 -8.79 20.15
CA LEU A 218 -36.31 -9.99 20.89
C LEU A 218 -36.68 -9.72 22.35
N ALA A 219 -36.18 -8.63 22.94
CA ALA A 219 -36.47 -8.20 24.30
C ALA A 219 -37.86 -7.57 24.44
N GLN A 220 -38.48 -7.10 23.34
CA GLN A 220 -39.84 -6.57 23.37
C GLN A 220 -40.88 -7.70 23.45
N ARG A 221 -41.93 -7.49 24.26
CA ARG A 221 -43.02 -8.46 24.41
C ARG A 221 -43.79 -8.56 23.06
N PRO A 222 -44.11 -9.77 22.56
CA PRO A 222 -44.73 -9.95 21.24
C PRO A 222 -46.12 -9.31 21.09
N ALA A 223 -46.90 -9.27 22.18
CA ALA A 223 -48.30 -8.84 22.16
C ALA A 223 -48.53 -7.36 21.76
N PRO A 224 -47.76 -6.37 22.28
CA PRO A 224 -47.87 -4.98 21.82
C PRO A 224 -47.29 -4.74 20.42
N VAL A 225 -46.27 -5.49 20.00
CA VAL A 225 -45.63 -5.33 18.68
C VAL A 225 -46.56 -5.74 17.52
N LEU A 226 -47.45 -6.72 17.75
CA LEU A 226 -48.42 -7.20 16.77
C LEU A 226 -49.74 -6.41 16.75
N ARG A 227 -49.96 -5.50 17.71
CA ARG A 227 -51.19 -4.68 17.83
C ARG A 227 -50.98 -3.20 17.48
N GLY A 228 -49.75 -2.77 17.23
CA GLY A 228 -49.45 -1.43 16.74
C GLY A 228 -49.42 -1.44 15.21
N ASP A 229 -50.34 -0.69 14.61
CA ASP A 229 -50.45 -0.45 13.16
C ASP A 229 -49.07 -0.15 12.52
#